data_AF-A0A8C2I975-F1
#
_entry.id   AF-A0A8C2I975-F1
#
_cell.length_a   1.000
_cell.length_b   1.000
_cell.length_c   1.000
_cell.angle_alpha   90.00
_cell.angle_beta   90.00
_cell.angle_gamma   90.00
#
_symmetry.space_group_name_H-M   'P 1'
#
loop_
_entity.id
_entity.type
_entity.pdbx_description
1 polymer ?
#
loop_
_entity_poly.entity_id
_entity_poly.type
_entity_poly.pdbx_seq_one_letter_code
_entity_poly.pdbx_strand_id
1 'polypeptide(L)'
;MMKFSTSAFMLLICTAALLSTTEGRIKPMHLRCQCIQTYSGPAIPFGKIQSLRMTPAGPKCKNEEIIAKMRKLKMCLNPAKDWVISLKEKFNQKNVTSQQ
;
A
#
# COMPACT_ATOMS: atom_id res chain seq x y z
N MET A 1 -49.09 20.52 -31.82
CA MET A 1 -48.82 19.13 -31.38
C MET A 1 -47.50 18.70 -32.00
N MET A 2 -46.43 18.54 -31.22
CA MET A 2 -45.12 18.14 -31.74
C MET A 2 -45.13 16.65 -32.09
N LYS A 3 -45.02 16.33 -33.39
CA LYS A 3 -44.83 14.96 -33.87
C LYS A 3 -43.33 14.66 -33.83
N PHE A 4 -42.88 14.06 -32.75
CA PHE A 4 -41.50 13.58 -32.65
C PHE A 4 -41.37 12.30 -33.50
N SER A 5 -40.54 12.36 -34.54
CA SER A 5 -40.24 11.21 -35.40
C SER A 5 -39.60 10.09 -34.58
N THR A 6 -39.88 8.83 -34.90
CA THR A 6 -39.29 7.65 -34.23
C THR A 6 -37.76 7.69 -34.18
N SER A 7 -37.14 8.32 -35.19
CA SER A 7 -35.70 8.60 -35.24
C SER A 7 -35.23 9.51 -34.10
N ALA A 8 -36.02 10.52 -33.73
CA ALA A 8 -35.69 11.45 -32.64
C ALA A 8 -35.74 10.76 -31.27
N PHE A 9 -36.69 9.84 -31.07
CA PHE A 9 -36.75 9.02 -29.86
C PHE A 9 -35.55 8.07 -29.73
N MET A 10 -35.12 7.44 -30.83
CA MET A 10 -33.95 6.56 -30.82
C MET A 10 -32.65 7.33 -30.51
N LEU A 11 -32.51 8.54 -31.06
CA LEU A 11 -31.38 9.44 -30.76
C LEU A 11 -31.34 9.84 -29.28
N LEU A 12 -32.49 10.15 -28.67
CA LEU A 12 -32.59 10.49 -27.25
C LEU A 12 -32.23 9.33 -26.32
N ILE A 13 -32.58 8.09 -26.69
CA ILE A 13 -32.24 6.90 -25.88
C ILE A 13 -30.74 6.61 -25.95
N CYS A 14 -30.13 6.73 -27.14
CA CYS A 14 -28.69 6.51 -27.32
C CYS A 14 -27.83 7.51 -26.53
N THR A 15 -28.22 8.78 -26.46
CA THR A 15 -27.48 9.79 -25.68
C THR A 15 -27.60 9.53 -24.19
N ALA A 16 -28.79 9.19 -23.67
CA ALA A 16 -28.97 8.86 -22.26
C ALA A 16 -28.14 7.64 -21.81
N ALA A 17 -28.00 6.62 -22.67
CA ALA A 17 -27.18 5.44 -22.38
C ALA A 17 -25.67 5.78 -22.30
N LEU A 18 -25.17 6.65 -23.19
CA LEU A 18 -23.78 7.10 -23.19
C LEU A 18 -23.43 7.97 -21.97
N LEU A 19 -24.37 8.79 -21.48
CA LEU A 19 -24.17 9.58 -20.26
C LEU A 19 -24.22 8.73 -18.98
N SER A 20 -24.88 7.57 -19.02
CA SER A 20 -25.01 6.69 -17.85
C SER A 20 -23.76 5.83 -17.58
N THR A 21 -22.80 5.80 -18.51
CA THR A 21 -21.56 5.02 -18.39
C THR A 21 -20.36 5.86 -17.92
N THR A 22 -20.55 6.81 -17.00
CA THR A 22 -19.40 7.45 -16.33
C THR A 22 -19.65 7.67 -14.85
N GLU A 23 -20.11 6.64 -14.13
CA GLU A 23 -19.84 6.55 -12.69
C GLU A 23 -18.41 6.03 -12.48
N GLY A 24 -17.43 6.83 -12.92
CA GLY A 24 -16.05 6.71 -12.48
C GLY A 24 -15.98 7.10 -11.02
N ARG A 25 -16.50 6.25 -10.12
CA ARG A 25 -16.21 6.38 -8.70
C ARG A 25 -14.71 6.23 -8.57
N ILE A 26 -14.01 7.36 -8.45
CA ILE A 26 -12.67 7.41 -7.88
C ILE A 26 -12.86 6.91 -6.45
N LYS A 27 -12.82 5.58 -6.28
CA LYS A 27 -12.63 4.99 -4.96
C LYS A 27 -11.32 5.62 -4.49
N PRO A 28 -11.30 6.35 -3.36
CA PRO A 28 -10.06 6.86 -2.84
C PRO A 28 -9.13 5.66 -2.75
N MET A 29 -8.01 5.72 -3.48
CA MET A 29 -7.01 4.67 -3.54
C MET A 29 -6.28 4.68 -2.19
N HIS A 30 -6.98 4.35 -1.10
CA HIS A 30 -6.38 4.02 0.17
C HIS A 30 -5.87 2.60 0.06
N LEU A 31 -4.79 2.53 -0.69
CA LEU A 31 -3.74 1.55 -0.59
C LEU A 31 -3.39 1.35 0.87
N ARG A 32 -3.97 0.29 1.43
CA ARG A 32 -3.94 -0.06 2.85
C ARG A 32 -2.53 -0.52 3.20
N CYS A 33 -1.60 0.43 3.32
CA CYS A 33 -0.33 0.19 4.00
C CYS A 33 -0.63 -0.57 5.29
N GLN A 34 0.12 -1.64 5.55
CA GLN A 34 -0.05 -2.46 6.75
C GLN A 34 0.32 -1.66 8.00
N CYS A 35 1.24 -0.72 7.85
CA CYS A 35 1.74 0.15 8.89
C CYS A 35 0.92 1.44 8.96
N ILE A 36 0.05 1.54 9.98
CA ILE A 36 -0.67 2.78 10.31
C ILE A 36 0.24 3.73 11.11
N GLN A 37 1.10 3.16 11.95
CA GLN A 37 2.07 3.89 12.77
C GLN A 37 3.42 3.18 12.74
N THR A 38 4.49 3.95 12.91
CA THR A 38 5.86 3.44 12.94
C THR A 38 6.52 3.78 14.28
N TYR A 39 7.27 2.82 14.81
CA TYR A 39 8.09 3.02 15.99
C TYR A 39 9.35 3.81 15.62
N SER A 40 9.50 4.96 16.27
CA SER A 40 10.61 5.92 16.07
C SER A 40 11.46 6.11 17.34
N GLY A 41 11.25 5.27 18.36
CA GLY A 41 11.96 5.35 19.64
C GLY A 41 13.39 4.78 19.60
N PRO A 42 13.97 4.50 20.78
CA PRO A 42 15.32 3.95 20.91
C PRO A 42 15.53 2.64 20.14
N ALA A 43 16.80 2.37 19.79
CA ALA A 43 17.15 1.18 19.03
C ALA A 43 16.75 -0.11 19.74
N ILE A 44 16.13 -1.02 18.99
CA ILE A 44 15.72 -2.33 19.50
C ILE A 44 16.91 -3.29 19.35
N PRO A 45 17.34 -4.00 20.41
CA PRO A 45 18.42 -4.96 20.33
C PRO A 45 18.13 -6.03 19.27
N PHE A 46 19.10 -6.28 18.37
CA PHE A 46 18.96 -7.23 17.26
C PHE A 46 18.47 -8.61 17.71
N GLY A 47 19.00 -9.13 18.83
CA GLY A 47 18.62 -10.43 19.38
C GLY A 47 17.15 -10.55 19.84
N LYS A 48 16.43 -9.43 19.99
CA LYS A 48 14.98 -9.43 20.29
C LYS A 48 14.12 -9.52 19.02
N ILE A 49 14.71 -9.34 17.84
CA ILE A 49 14.03 -9.34 16.55
C ILE A 49 14.21 -10.73 15.93
N GLN A 50 13.12 -11.49 15.85
CA GLN A 50 13.12 -12.85 15.33
C GLN A 50 13.18 -12.86 13.80
N SER A 51 12.44 -11.95 13.17
CA SER A 51 12.45 -11.75 11.73
C SER A 51 12.12 -10.32 11.36
N LEU A 52 12.57 -9.92 10.18
CA LEU A 52 12.35 -8.61 9.61
C LEU A 52 11.75 -8.76 8.21
N ARG A 53 10.60 -8.13 7.97
CA ARG A 53 9.98 -8.08 6.65
C ARG A 53 10.12 -6.67 6.11
N MET A 54 10.75 -6.55 4.95
CA MET A 54 10.93 -5.30 4.22
C MET A 54 10.02 -5.32 3.01
N THR A 55 9.12 -4.34 2.90
CA THR A 55 8.23 -4.18 1.75
C THR A 55 8.54 -2.82 1.12
N PRO A 56 9.06 -2.77 -0.12
CA PRO A 56 9.37 -1.50 -0.76
C PRO A 56 8.10 -0.71 -1.09
N ALA A 57 8.25 0.59 -1.27
CA ALA A 57 7.19 1.45 -1.79
C ALA A 57 6.74 0.96 -3.18
N GLY A 58 5.44 1.06 -3.46
CA GLY A 58 4.87 0.67 -4.74
C GLY A 58 3.41 1.06 -4.92
N PRO A 59 2.76 0.56 -5.99
CA PRO A 59 1.38 0.91 -6.34
C PRO A 59 0.35 0.46 -5.30
N LYS A 60 0.76 -0.29 -4.26
CA LYS A 60 -0.09 -0.74 -3.15
C LYS A 60 0.15 -0.05 -1.82
N CYS A 61 1.24 0.68 -1.69
CA CYS A 61 1.58 1.51 -0.53
C CYS A 61 2.75 2.40 -0.95
N LYS A 62 2.59 3.71 -0.87
CA LYS A 62 3.62 4.69 -1.28
C LYS A 62 4.84 4.75 -0.36
N ASN A 63 4.76 4.10 0.81
CA ASN A 63 5.81 4.11 1.81
C ASN A 63 6.54 2.77 1.81
N GLU A 64 7.84 2.77 2.08
CA GLU A 64 8.57 1.57 2.47
C GLU A 64 8.09 1.12 3.88
N GLU A 65 7.77 -0.16 4.03
CA GLU A 65 7.35 -0.74 5.29
C GLU A 65 8.41 -1.72 5.81
N ILE A 66 8.89 -1.47 7.03
CA ILE A 66 9.80 -2.36 7.73
C ILE A 66 9.05 -2.91 8.94
N ILE A 67 8.73 -4.20 8.92
CA ILE A 67 7.93 -4.86 9.96
C ILE A 67 8.83 -5.85 10.71
N ALA A 68 9.11 -5.55 11.97
CA ALA A 68 9.86 -6.41 12.86
C ALA A 68 8.92 -7.33 13.63
N LYS A 69 9.23 -8.63 13.64
CA LYS A 69 8.56 -9.62 14.49
C LYS A 69 9.43 -9.92 15.70
N MET A 70 8.91 -9.66 16.89
CA MET A 70 9.49 -10.06 18.16
C MET A 70 8.68 -11.22 18.75
N ARG A 71 9.11 -11.74 19.90
CA ARG A 71 8.47 -12.90 20.55
C ARG A 71 6.97 -12.70 20.85
N LYS A 72 6.58 -11.50 21.27
CA LYS A 72 5.21 -11.21 21.73
C LYS A 72 4.40 -10.32 20.79
N LEU A 73 5.07 -9.64 19.85
CA LEU A 73 4.43 -8.61 19.05
C LEU A 73 5.10 -8.46 17.69
N LYS A 74 4.37 -7.83 16.78
CA LYS A 74 4.89 -7.29 15.52
C LYS A 74 4.77 -5.78 15.59
N MET A 75 5.78 -5.06 15.12
CA MET A 75 5.72 -3.61 15.03
C MET A 75 6.31 -3.14 13.70
N CYS A 76 5.80 -2.02 13.21
CA CYS A 76 6.41 -1.30 12.10
C CYS A 76 7.50 -0.37 12.62
N LEU A 77 8.63 -0.32 11.95
CA LEU A 77 9.77 0.54 12.27
C LEU A 77 9.81 1.69 11.27
N ASN A 78 10.25 2.87 11.72
CA ASN A 78 10.39 4.03 10.84
C ASN A 78 11.65 3.87 9.97
N PRO A 79 11.53 3.74 8.63
CA PRO A 79 12.68 3.55 7.75
C PRO A 79 13.66 4.73 7.74
N ALA A 80 13.23 5.92 8.19
CA ALA A 80 14.08 7.11 8.26
C ALA A 80 15.00 7.17 9.49
N LYS A 81 14.99 6.17 10.38
CA LYS A 81 15.87 6.14 11.56
C LYS A 81 17.16 5.39 11.25
N ASP A 82 18.30 5.98 11.60
CA ASP A 82 19.64 5.40 11.32
C ASP A 82 19.77 3.96 11.83
N TRP A 83 19.31 3.70 13.06
CA TRP A 83 19.38 2.34 13.62
C TRP A 83 18.52 1.32 12.87
N VAL A 84 17.42 1.76 12.22
CA VAL A 84 16.55 0.92 11.39
C VAL A 84 17.24 0.62 10.05
N ILE A 85 17.97 1.59 9.50
CA ILE A 85 18.81 1.41 8.31
C ILE A 85 19.91 0.37 8.59
N SER A 86 20.67 0.53 9.68
CA SER A 86 21.68 -0.46 10.07
C SER A 86 21.09 -1.83 10.39
N LEU A 87 19.87 -1.88 10.95
CA LEU A 87 19.16 -3.13 11.20
C LEU A 87 18.83 -3.87 9.89
N LYS A 88 18.38 -3.14 8.87
CA LYS A 88 18.08 -3.68 7.53
C LYS A 88 19.31 -4.33 6.91
N GLU A 89 20.45 -3.64 6.96
CA GLU A 89 21.73 -4.16 6.45
C GLU A 89 22.15 -5.45 7.16
N LYS A 90 22.09 -5.49 8.49
CA LYS A 90 22.42 -6.70 9.29
C LYS A 90 21.54 -7.89 8.94
N PHE A 91 20.24 -7.68 8.74
CA PHE A 91 19.33 -8.76 8.33
C PHE A 91 19.59 -9.23 6.90
N ASN A 92 19.91 -8.33 5.98
CA ASN A 92 20.28 -8.69 4.60
C ASN A 92 21.54 -9.55 4.57
N GLN A 93 22.58 -9.18 5.34
CA GLN A 93 23.79 -9.99 5.47
C GLN A 93 23.51 -11.37 6.06
N LYS A 94 22.71 -11.45 7.13
CA LYS A 94 22.32 -12.72 7.73
C LYS A 94 21.59 -13.64 6.74
N ASN A 95 20.70 -13.09 5.91
CA ASN A 95 19.98 -13.87 4.91
C ASN A 95 20.95 -14.44 3.85
N VAL A 96 21.92 -13.65 3.39
CA VAL A 96 22.98 -14.13 2.48
C VAL A 96 23.78 -15.27 3.13
N THR A 97 24.23 -15.10 4.37
CA THR A 97 24.99 -16.15 5.08
C THR A 97 24.17 -17.40 5.41
N SER A 98 22.83 -17.30 5.50
CA SER A 98 21.98 -18.48 5.76
C SER A 98 21.64 -19.28 4.49
N GLN A 99 21.91 -18.71 3.31
CA GLN A 99 21.68 -19.34 2.00
C GLN A 99 22.95 -20.00 1.43
N GLN A 100 24.07 -19.88 2.14
CA GLN A 100 25.38 -20.44 1.79
C GLN A 100 25.81 -21.44 2.84
#